data_AF-A0A3M1KZ39-F1
#
_entry.id   AF-A0A3M1KZ39-F1
#
_cell.length_a   1.000
_cell.length_b   1.000
_cell.length_c   1.000
_cell.angle_alpha   90.00
_cell.angle_beta   90.00
_cell.angle_gamma   90.00
#
_symmetry.space_group_name_H-M   'P 1'
#
loop_
_entity.id
_entity.type
_entity.pdbx_description
1 polymer ?
#
loop_
_entity_poly.entity_id
_entity_poly.type
_entity_poly.pdbx_seq_one_letter_code
_entity_poly.pdbx_strand_id
1 'polypeptide(L)'
;MRPSPFLLFLTLLLIFTLLACNPAKLIESGRYDDAIEVSLRKLRGKKKKKTKYVTALEEAFRKANERDLYRARSLEKQGDPANWEEINALYRRILDRQARVEPLLPLYDKQGYKAQFRFVRIEDLEQRSRKEAAAYLYDKAERLLQQGRRGDKLAARQAYHNLEKIERYFRDYKDRLALMDEARRLGTEHVLVRVENRSPFILPRTFVDELLDLRLDKAEDFWTAFYTHPRKGIEMDYAADIEIRAIEVGPEVVNEREFIEEKEIEDGFEYVLDANG
;
A
#
# COMPACT_ATOMS: atom_id res chain seq x y z
N MET A 1 34.94 -33.40 -13.31
CA MET A 1 34.96 -31.94 -13.08
C MET A 1 33.59 -31.51 -12.60
N ARG A 2 33.44 -31.04 -11.35
CA ARG A 2 32.17 -30.50 -10.85
C ARG A 2 31.98 -29.08 -11.43
N PRO A 3 30.82 -28.74 -12.03
CA PRO A 3 30.58 -27.39 -12.51
C PRO A 3 30.65 -26.40 -11.34
N SER A 4 31.24 -25.23 -11.56
CA SER A 4 31.34 -24.21 -10.51
C SER A 4 29.93 -23.74 -10.11
N PRO A 5 29.68 -23.47 -8.81
CA PRO A 5 28.37 -23.03 -8.34
C PRO A 5 27.88 -21.75 -9.03
N PHE A 6 28.82 -20.90 -9.46
CA PHE A 6 28.56 -19.71 -10.25
C PHE A 6 28.00 -20.02 -11.65
N LEU A 7 28.55 -21.04 -12.34
CA LEU A 7 28.05 -21.47 -13.66
C LEU A 7 26.65 -22.10 -13.54
N LEU A 8 26.39 -22.80 -12.42
CA LEU A 8 25.09 -23.38 -12.08
C LEU A 8 24.04 -22.29 -11.79
N PHE A 9 24.41 -21.24 -11.06
CA PHE A 9 23.55 -20.08 -10.82
C PHE A 9 23.25 -19.32 -12.12
N LEU A 10 24.26 -19.11 -12.99
CA LEU A 10 24.10 -18.42 -14.26
C LEU A 10 23.20 -19.21 -15.24
N THR A 11 23.34 -20.54 -15.27
CA THR A 11 22.48 -21.41 -16.08
C THR A 11 21.06 -21.47 -15.53
N LEU A 12 20.87 -21.49 -14.20
CA LEU A 12 19.55 -21.44 -13.58
C LEU A 12 18.84 -20.09 -13.82
N LEU A 13 19.57 -18.97 -13.75
CA LEU A 13 19.08 -17.64 -14.09
C LEU A 13 18.69 -17.54 -15.57
N LEU A 14 19.50 -18.12 -16.46
CA LEU A 14 19.20 -18.18 -17.89
C LEU A 14 17.95 -19.04 -18.19
N ILE A 15 17.79 -20.18 -17.52
CA ILE A 15 16.59 -21.03 -17.64
C ILE A 15 15.34 -20.31 -17.10
N PHE A 16 15.47 -19.56 -15.99
CA PHE A 16 14.38 -18.77 -15.42
C PHE A 16 13.90 -17.66 -16.38
N THR A 17 14.84 -17.00 -17.09
CA THR A 17 14.47 -16.00 -18.13
C THR A 17 13.84 -16.62 -19.39
N LEU A 18 14.15 -17.88 -19.71
CA LEU A 18 13.56 -18.60 -20.86
C LEU A 18 12.15 -19.12 -20.59
N LEU A 19 11.81 -19.43 -19.33
CA LEU A 19 10.45 -19.77 -18.90
C LEU A 19 9.49 -18.57 -18.93
N ALA A 20 10.01 -17.34 -18.95
CA ALA A 20 9.27 -16.10 -18.78
C ALA A 20 8.55 -15.55 -20.04
N CYS A 21 8.40 -16.31 -21.13
CA CYS A 21 7.92 -15.69 -22.38
C CYS A 21 7.10 -16.57 -23.34
N ASN A 22 6.34 -17.55 -22.84
CA ASN A 22 5.32 -18.20 -23.65
C ASN A 22 3.92 -17.76 -23.22
N PRO A 23 3.22 -16.91 -24.00
CA PRO A 23 1.89 -16.45 -23.63
C PRO A 23 0.85 -17.57 -23.60
N ALA A 24 1.04 -18.68 -24.31
CA ALA A 24 0.14 -19.84 -24.21
C ALA A 24 0.11 -20.44 -22.80
N LYS A 25 1.29 -20.64 -22.18
CA LYS A 25 1.41 -21.12 -20.78
C LYS A 25 0.80 -20.14 -19.78
N LEU A 26 0.92 -18.83 -20.05
CA LEU A 26 0.30 -17.80 -19.21
C LEU A 26 -1.23 -17.86 -19.30
N ILE A 27 -1.79 -18.12 -20.49
CA ILE A 27 -3.23 -18.32 -20.66
C ILE A 27 -3.71 -19.59 -19.94
N GLU A 28 -3.00 -20.71 -20.08
CA GLU A 28 -3.32 -21.98 -19.41
C GLU A 28 -3.33 -21.83 -17.87
N SER A 29 -2.43 -21.01 -17.33
CA SER A 29 -2.34 -20.72 -15.89
C SER A 29 -3.28 -19.59 -15.41
N GLY A 30 -4.15 -19.06 -16.28
CA GLY A 30 -5.09 -17.99 -15.91
C GLY A 30 -4.48 -16.59 -15.82
N ARG A 31 -3.19 -16.44 -16.16
CA ARG A 31 -2.44 -15.17 -16.16
C ARG A 31 -2.66 -14.38 -17.45
N TYR A 32 -3.92 -14.02 -17.71
CA TYR A 32 -4.32 -13.40 -18.98
C TYR A 32 -3.70 -12.01 -19.21
N ASP A 33 -3.65 -11.16 -18.18
CA ASP A 33 -3.05 -9.82 -18.27
C ASP A 33 -1.57 -9.88 -18.65
N ASP A 34 -0.82 -10.83 -18.10
CA ASP A 34 0.59 -11.07 -18.43
C ASP A 34 0.74 -11.59 -19.87
N ALA A 35 -0.16 -12.49 -20.31
CA ALA A 35 -0.17 -12.99 -21.68
C ALA A 35 -0.44 -11.87 -22.70
N ILE A 36 -1.35 -10.94 -22.38
CA ILE A 36 -1.61 -9.72 -23.15
C ILE A 36 -0.34 -8.88 -23.21
N GLU A 37 0.30 -8.59 -22.07
CA GLU A 37 1.50 -7.75 -22.04
C GLU A 37 2.65 -8.34 -22.87
N VAL A 38 2.93 -9.63 -22.68
CA VAL A 38 3.95 -10.34 -23.46
C VAL A 38 3.62 -10.28 -24.95
N SER A 39 2.37 -10.52 -25.33
CA SER A 39 1.96 -10.52 -26.73
C SER A 39 2.07 -9.13 -27.35
N LEU A 40 1.57 -8.08 -26.68
CA LEU A 40 1.70 -6.69 -27.10
C LEU A 40 3.18 -6.30 -27.32
N ARG A 41 4.04 -6.61 -26.35
CA ARG A 41 5.48 -6.33 -26.41
C ARG A 41 6.15 -7.01 -27.61
N LYS A 42 5.77 -8.26 -27.92
CA LYS A 42 6.32 -9.01 -29.05
C LYS A 42 5.74 -8.58 -30.40
N LEU A 43 4.56 -7.96 -30.42
CA LEU A 43 3.90 -7.47 -31.64
C LEU A 43 4.30 -6.03 -31.99
N ARG A 44 4.57 -5.16 -31.02
CA ARG A 44 4.85 -3.73 -31.24
C ARG A 44 6.06 -3.51 -32.18
N GLY A 45 5.91 -2.61 -33.15
CA GLY A 45 6.95 -2.24 -34.10
C GLY A 45 7.37 -3.32 -35.13
N LYS A 46 6.71 -4.48 -35.16
CA LYS A 46 7.04 -5.57 -36.09
C LYS A 46 6.24 -5.47 -37.38
N LYS A 47 6.91 -5.48 -38.55
CA LYS A 47 6.27 -5.53 -39.87
C LYS A 47 5.52 -6.85 -40.12
N LYS A 48 6.14 -7.98 -39.75
CA LYS A 48 5.54 -9.32 -39.87
C LYS A 48 5.17 -9.85 -38.47
N LYS A 49 3.90 -9.75 -38.10
CA LYS A 49 3.38 -10.18 -36.80
C LYS A 49 3.29 -11.72 -36.75
N LYS A 50 3.88 -12.36 -35.73
CA LYS A 50 3.85 -13.83 -35.62
C LYS A 50 2.47 -14.29 -35.12
N THR A 51 1.85 -15.26 -35.80
CA THR A 51 0.54 -15.86 -35.45
C THR A 51 0.40 -16.14 -33.97
N LYS A 52 1.37 -16.85 -33.37
CA LYS A 52 1.30 -17.25 -31.96
C LYS A 52 1.11 -16.10 -30.96
N TYR A 53 1.56 -14.89 -31.30
CA TYR A 53 1.36 -13.72 -30.43
C TYR A 53 0.05 -13.00 -30.75
N VAL A 54 -0.39 -13.03 -32.01
CA VAL A 54 -1.69 -12.50 -32.43
C VAL A 54 -2.82 -13.32 -31.81
N THR A 55 -2.77 -14.64 -31.94
CA THR A 55 -3.78 -15.55 -31.38
C THR A 55 -3.79 -15.55 -29.86
N ALA A 56 -2.61 -15.52 -29.23
CA ALA A 56 -2.53 -15.42 -27.77
C ALA A 56 -3.08 -14.09 -27.25
N LEU A 57 -2.84 -12.98 -27.94
CA LEU A 57 -3.41 -11.68 -27.57
C LEU A 57 -4.94 -11.71 -27.64
N GLU A 58 -5.48 -12.24 -28.74
CA GLU A 58 -6.93 -12.39 -28.95
C GLU A 58 -7.58 -13.25 -27.86
N GLU A 59 -7.03 -14.44 -27.61
CA GLU A 59 -7.57 -15.36 -26.60
C GLU A 59 -7.47 -14.80 -25.19
N ALA A 60 -6.30 -14.26 -24.80
CA ALA A 60 -6.09 -13.69 -23.48
C ALA A 60 -7.00 -12.48 -23.24
N PHE A 61 -7.15 -11.60 -24.24
CA PHE A 61 -8.03 -10.45 -24.15
C PHE A 61 -9.49 -10.87 -23.90
N ARG A 62 -9.99 -11.85 -24.65
CA ARG A 62 -11.34 -12.38 -24.49
C ARG A 62 -11.54 -12.97 -23.09
N LYS A 63 -10.64 -13.86 -22.65
CA LYS A 63 -10.73 -14.52 -21.34
C LYS A 63 -10.61 -13.54 -20.17
N ALA A 64 -9.71 -12.56 -20.25
CA ALA A 64 -9.56 -11.51 -19.24
C ALA A 64 -10.84 -10.67 -19.10
N ASN A 65 -11.42 -10.24 -20.23
CA ASN A 65 -12.69 -9.50 -20.24
C ASN A 65 -13.84 -10.29 -19.63
N GLU A 66 -13.99 -11.55 -20.03
CA GLU A 66 -15.05 -12.42 -19.50
C GLU A 66 -14.91 -12.61 -17.98
N ARG A 67 -13.70 -12.92 -17.51
CA ARG A 67 -13.39 -13.08 -16.08
C ARG A 67 -13.75 -11.83 -15.28
N ASP A 68 -13.24 -10.68 -15.72
CA ASP A 68 -13.37 -9.44 -14.95
C ASP A 68 -14.83 -8.94 -14.96
N LEU A 69 -15.54 -9.04 -16.08
CA LEU A 69 -16.97 -8.70 -16.16
C LEU A 69 -17.84 -9.64 -15.34
N TYR A 70 -17.51 -10.93 -15.31
CA TYR A 70 -18.23 -11.89 -14.48
C TYR A 70 -18.04 -11.57 -13.00
N ARG A 71 -16.79 -11.32 -12.57
CA ARG A 71 -16.49 -10.97 -11.17
C ARG A 71 -17.18 -9.68 -10.76
N ALA A 72 -17.10 -8.62 -11.57
CA ALA A 72 -17.75 -7.34 -11.28
C ALA A 72 -19.27 -7.52 -11.11
N ARG A 73 -19.93 -8.25 -12.03
CA ARG A 73 -21.37 -8.54 -11.93
C ARG A 73 -21.72 -9.41 -10.72
N SER A 74 -20.85 -10.33 -10.34
CA SER A 74 -21.06 -11.16 -9.14
C SER A 74 -21.01 -10.31 -7.87
N LEU A 75 -20.04 -9.40 -7.77
CA LEU A 75 -19.90 -8.46 -6.67
C LEU A 75 -21.07 -7.47 -6.58
N GLU A 76 -21.52 -6.92 -7.71
CA GLU A 76 -22.69 -6.05 -7.75
C GLU A 76 -23.95 -6.77 -7.24
N LYS A 77 -24.13 -8.05 -7.60
CA LYS A 77 -25.26 -8.86 -7.13
C LYS A 77 -25.25 -9.15 -5.63
N GLN A 78 -24.08 -9.14 -4.99
CA GLN A 78 -23.99 -9.30 -3.54
C GLN A 78 -24.54 -8.08 -2.81
N GLY A 79 -24.50 -6.90 -3.43
CA GLY A 79 -25.07 -5.67 -2.88
C GLY A 79 -24.28 -5.07 -1.70
N ASP A 80 -23.09 -5.58 -1.38
CA ASP A 80 -22.23 -5.01 -0.34
C ASP A 80 -21.51 -3.75 -0.86
N PRO A 81 -21.73 -2.57 -0.26
CA PRO A 81 -21.03 -1.34 -0.65
C PRO A 81 -19.49 -1.42 -0.57
N ALA A 82 -18.94 -2.31 0.28
CA ALA A 82 -17.50 -2.52 0.37
C ALA A 82 -16.89 -3.05 -0.94
N ASN A 83 -17.69 -3.69 -1.78
CA ASN A 83 -17.23 -4.25 -3.05
C ASN A 83 -16.92 -3.20 -4.12
N TRP A 84 -17.39 -1.96 -3.96
CA TRP A 84 -17.28 -0.95 -5.02
C TRP A 84 -15.84 -0.58 -5.37
N GLU A 85 -14.89 -0.68 -4.43
CA GLU A 85 -13.47 -0.53 -4.73
C GLU A 85 -12.98 -1.61 -5.70
N GLU A 86 -13.33 -2.89 -5.45
CA GLU A 86 -12.93 -4.01 -6.31
C GLU A 86 -13.63 -3.94 -7.67
N ILE A 87 -14.94 -3.61 -7.68
CA ILE A 87 -15.72 -3.43 -8.91
C ILE A 87 -15.09 -2.35 -9.79
N ASN A 88 -14.74 -1.19 -9.21
CA ASN A 88 -14.08 -0.14 -9.98
C ASN A 88 -12.72 -0.60 -10.52
N ALA A 89 -11.90 -1.26 -9.70
CA ALA A 89 -10.60 -1.78 -10.14
C ALA A 89 -10.75 -2.76 -11.30
N LEU A 90 -11.77 -3.63 -11.29
CA LEU A 90 -12.09 -4.53 -12.39
C LEU A 90 -12.41 -3.76 -13.67
N TYR A 91 -13.34 -2.80 -13.62
CA TYR A 91 -13.69 -1.98 -14.78
C TYR A 91 -12.51 -1.18 -15.33
N ARG A 92 -11.68 -0.60 -14.47
CA ARG A 92 -10.44 0.07 -14.90
C ARG A 92 -9.48 -0.88 -15.63
N ARG A 93 -9.32 -2.12 -15.16
CA ARG A 93 -8.51 -3.14 -15.87
C ARG A 93 -9.07 -3.45 -17.26
N ILE A 94 -10.39 -3.52 -17.41
CA ILE A 94 -11.04 -3.69 -18.72
C ILE A 94 -10.71 -2.52 -19.66
N LEU A 95 -10.92 -1.28 -19.20
CA LEU A 95 -10.63 -0.07 -19.99
C LEU A 95 -9.16 -0.01 -20.39
N ASP A 96 -8.24 -0.25 -19.45
CA ASP A 96 -6.80 -0.25 -19.72
C ASP A 96 -6.40 -1.32 -20.75
N ARG A 97 -6.95 -2.54 -20.65
CA ARG A 97 -6.71 -3.58 -21.67
C ARG A 97 -7.23 -3.17 -23.04
N GLN A 98 -8.41 -2.55 -23.12
CA GLN A 98 -8.98 -2.04 -24.36
C GLN A 98 -8.09 -0.96 -24.98
N ALA A 99 -7.69 0.04 -24.19
CA ALA A 99 -6.83 1.15 -24.63
C ALA A 99 -5.44 0.68 -25.09
N ARG A 100 -4.89 -0.39 -24.50
CA ARG A 100 -3.62 -0.98 -24.92
C ARG A 100 -3.70 -1.75 -26.24
N VAL A 101 -4.85 -2.36 -26.55
CA VAL A 101 -5.06 -3.16 -27.77
C VAL A 101 -5.51 -2.30 -28.95
N GLU A 102 -6.35 -1.30 -28.70
CA GLU A 102 -6.97 -0.45 -29.73
C GLU A 102 -5.98 0.11 -30.77
N PRO A 103 -4.78 0.63 -30.41
CA PRO A 103 -3.83 1.17 -31.39
C PRO A 103 -3.22 0.14 -32.34
N LEU A 104 -3.39 -1.16 -32.07
CA LEU A 104 -2.91 -2.24 -32.95
C LEU A 104 -3.95 -2.67 -33.98
N LEU A 105 -5.17 -2.12 -33.92
CA LEU A 105 -6.26 -2.50 -34.80
C LEU A 105 -6.23 -1.70 -36.12
N PRO A 106 -6.58 -2.34 -37.25
CA PRO A 106 -6.84 -3.77 -37.40
C PRO A 106 -5.56 -4.61 -37.28
N LEU A 107 -5.62 -5.71 -36.53
CA LEU A 107 -4.46 -6.58 -36.28
C LEU A 107 -4.51 -7.82 -37.18
N TYR A 108 -3.49 -7.96 -38.02
CA TYR A 108 -3.28 -9.13 -38.88
C TYR A 108 -1.99 -9.87 -38.51
N ASP A 109 -1.99 -11.19 -38.66
CA ASP A 109 -0.76 -11.97 -38.62
C ASP A 109 -0.05 -12.05 -39.99
N LYS A 110 1.14 -12.65 -40.02
CA LYS A 110 1.94 -12.80 -41.25
C LYS A 110 1.32 -13.74 -42.30
N GLN A 111 0.23 -14.44 -41.98
CA GLN A 111 -0.52 -15.35 -42.85
C GLN A 111 -1.85 -14.73 -43.32
N GLY A 112 -2.15 -13.49 -42.90
CA GLY A 112 -3.38 -12.79 -43.27
C GLY A 112 -4.57 -13.07 -42.36
N TYR A 113 -4.39 -13.81 -41.26
CA TYR A 113 -5.43 -13.97 -40.24
C TYR A 113 -5.69 -12.65 -39.54
N LYS A 114 -6.95 -12.23 -39.48
CA LYS A 114 -7.40 -11.01 -38.78
C LYS A 114 -7.90 -11.37 -37.38
N ALA A 115 -7.20 -10.91 -36.35
CA ALA A 115 -7.66 -11.08 -34.97
C ALA A 115 -8.93 -10.25 -34.69
N GLN A 116 -9.82 -10.81 -33.88
CA GLN A 116 -11.08 -10.20 -33.50
C GLN A 116 -11.07 -9.82 -32.01
N PHE A 117 -11.40 -8.57 -31.73
CA PHE A 117 -11.46 -8.06 -30.37
C PHE A 117 -12.86 -7.50 -30.10
N ARG A 118 -13.55 -8.08 -29.11
CA ARG A 118 -14.85 -7.58 -28.66
C ARG A 118 -14.64 -6.57 -27.54
N PHE A 119 -14.75 -5.30 -27.89
CA PHE A 119 -14.74 -4.19 -26.92
C PHE A 119 -16.10 -4.11 -26.24
N VAL A 120 -16.09 -3.95 -24.93
CA VAL A 120 -17.26 -3.74 -24.10
C VAL A 120 -17.35 -2.26 -23.71
N ARG A 121 -18.57 -1.73 -23.78
CA ARG A 121 -18.89 -0.37 -23.31
C ARG A 121 -19.14 -0.45 -21.82
N ILE A 122 -18.21 0.08 -21.03
CA ILE A 122 -18.23 0.00 -19.57
C ILE A 122 -17.86 1.33 -18.91
N GLU A 123 -17.69 2.39 -19.70
CA GLU A 123 -17.30 3.72 -19.24
C GLU A 123 -18.31 4.26 -18.22
N ASP A 124 -19.61 4.10 -18.48
CA ASP A 124 -20.66 4.50 -17.54
C ASP A 124 -20.67 3.65 -16.26
N LEU A 125 -20.35 2.35 -16.37
CA LEU A 125 -20.24 1.44 -15.23
C LEU A 125 -19.01 1.79 -14.38
N GLU A 126 -17.89 2.13 -15.01
CA GLU A 126 -16.69 2.61 -14.36
C GLU A 126 -16.97 3.91 -13.63
N GLN A 127 -17.57 4.90 -14.30
CA GLN A 127 -17.91 6.18 -13.70
C GLN A 127 -18.90 6.04 -12.53
N ARG A 128 -19.87 5.13 -12.63
CA ARG A 128 -20.78 4.81 -11.52
C ARG A 128 -20.01 4.20 -10.34
N SER A 129 -19.22 3.15 -10.59
CA SER A 129 -18.45 2.48 -9.53
C SER A 129 -17.48 3.42 -8.81
N ARG A 130 -16.89 4.41 -9.50
CA ARG A 130 -16.09 5.47 -8.85
C ARG A 130 -16.90 6.25 -7.82
N LYS A 131 -18.11 6.67 -8.18
CA LYS A 131 -18.99 7.44 -7.28
C LYS A 131 -19.39 6.61 -6.07
N GLU A 132 -19.77 5.37 -6.28
CA GLU A 132 -20.18 4.44 -5.21
C GLU A 132 -19.02 4.10 -4.27
N ALA A 133 -17.82 3.83 -4.82
CA ALA A 133 -16.62 3.56 -4.02
C ALA A 133 -16.23 4.77 -3.15
N ALA A 134 -16.26 5.97 -3.73
CA ALA A 134 -15.98 7.21 -3.00
C ALA A 134 -17.02 7.47 -1.90
N ALA A 135 -18.31 7.25 -2.18
CA ALA A 135 -19.38 7.39 -1.20
C ALA A 135 -19.21 6.41 -0.03
N TYR A 136 -18.99 5.13 -0.32
CA TYR A 136 -18.76 4.12 0.71
C TYR A 136 -17.56 4.46 1.61
N LEU A 137 -16.43 4.85 1.02
CA LEU A 137 -15.23 5.25 1.76
C LEU A 137 -15.48 6.45 2.65
N TYR A 138 -16.18 7.45 2.13
CA TYR A 138 -16.54 8.66 2.88
C TYR A 138 -17.44 8.32 4.07
N ASP A 139 -18.55 7.60 3.84
CA ASP A 139 -19.49 7.23 4.89
C ASP A 139 -18.82 6.35 5.96
N LYS A 140 -17.89 5.48 5.55
CA LYS A 140 -17.08 4.67 6.47
C LYS A 140 -16.14 5.55 7.30
N ALA A 141 -15.46 6.50 6.69
CA ALA A 141 -14.60 7.44 7.39
C ALA A 141 -15.36 8.29 8.40
N GLU A 142 -16.55 8.78 8.05
CA GLU A 142 -17.40 9.52 8.98
C GLU A 142 -17.77 8.70 10.21
N ARG A 143 -18.16 7.43 10.03
CA ARG A 143 -18.45 6.52 11.17
C ARG A 143 -17.23 6.30 12.06
N LEU A 144 -16.05 6.13 11.46
CA LEU A 144 -14.79 5.98 12.20
C LEU A 144 -14.39 7.27 12.93
N LEU A 145 -14.61 8.44 12.33
CA LEU A 145 -14.41 9.72 12.98
C LEU A 145 -15.30 9.90 14.21
N GLN A 146 -16.54 9.40 14.20
CA GLN A 146 -17.38 9.43 15.41
C GLN A 146 -16.77 8.63 16.57
N GLN A 147 -16.05 7.54 16.27
CA GLN A 147 -15.31 6.78 17.28
C GLN A 147 -14.04 7.54 17.71
N GLY A 148 -13.32 8.14 16.76
CA GLY A 148 -12.17 9.00 17.04
C GLY A 148 -12.50 10.20 17.95
N ARG A 149 -13.66 10.84 17.73
CA ARG A 149 -14.18 11.92 18.58
C ARG A 149 -14.47 11.46 20.02
N ARG A 150 -14.60 10.15 20.27
CA ARG A 150 -14.76 9.54 21.59
C ARG A 150 -13.45 9.03 22.19
N GLY A 151 -12.31 9.30 21.54
CA GLY A 151 -10.98 8.92 22.01
C GLY A 151 -10.35 7.72 21.29
N ASP A 152 -11.03 7.09 20.34
CA ASP A 152 -10.43 5.99 19.57
C ASP A 152 -9.48 6.50 18.48
N LYS A 153 -8.20 6.67 18.85
CA LYS A 153 -7.16 7.16 17.95
C LYS A 153 -6.96 6.26 16.73
N LEU A 154 -7.08 4.94 16.90
CA LEU A 154 -6.92 3.99 15.80
C LEU A 154 -8.06 4.15 14.78
N ALA A 155 -9.29 4.34 15.24
CA ALA A 155 -10.41 4.63 14.36
C ALA A 155 -10.19 5.94 13.58
N ALA A 156 -9.68 6.99 14.22
CA ALA A 156 -9.33 8.23 13.53
C ALA A 156 -8.27 8.03 12.44
N ARG A 157 -7.21 7.24 12.72
CA ARG A 157 -6.19 6.86 11.73
C ARG A 157 -6.80 6.10 10.55
N GLN A 158 -7.67 5.14 10.83
CA GLN A 158 -8.38 4.41 9.80
C GLN A 158 -9.28 5.34 8.97
N ALA A 159 -9.95 6.30 9.58
CA ALA A 159 -10.76 7.29 8.86
C ALA A 159 -9.91 8.09 7.88
N TYR A 160 -8.75 8.58 8.33
CA TYR A 160 -7.78 9.28 7.48
C TYR A 160 -7.42 8.46 6.23
N HIS A 161 -7.06 7.18 6.40
CA HIS A 161 -6.71 6.32 5.27
C HIS A 161 -7.89 6.03 4.33
N ASN A 162 -9.11 5.91 4.85
CA ASN A 162 -10.29 5.76 3.98
C ASN A 162 -10.55 7.04 3.17
N LEU A 163 -10.39 8.22 3.78
CA LEU A 163 -10.48 9.49 3.09
C LEU A 163 -9.39 9.60 2.02
N GLU A 164 -8.12 9.36 2.35
CA GLU A 164 -6.99 9.39 1.41
C GLU A 164 -7.25 8.56 0.14
N LYS A 165 -7.80 7.35 0.29
CA LYS A 165 -8.16 6.50 -0.86
C LYS A 165 -9.14 7.16 -1.84
N ILE A 166 -10.01 8.06 -1.39
CA ILE A 166 -10.99 8.74 -2.24
C ILE A 166 -10.30 9.58 -3.33
N GLU A 167 -9.08 10.08 -3.09
CA GLU A 167 -8.34 10.85 -4.09
C GLU A 167 -8.14 10.09 -5.40
N ARG A 168 -8.06 8.75 -5.34
CA ARG A 168 -7.95 7.88 -6.52
C ARG A 168 -9.15 7.97 -7.45
N TYR A 169 -10.29 8.41 -6.92
CA TYR A 169 -11.55 8.59 -7.66
C TYR A 169 -11.84 10.08 -7.92
N PHE A 170 -11.73 10.93 -6.89
CA PHE A 170 -12.07 12.35 -6.97
C PHE A 170 -11.15 13.17 -6.07
N ARG A 171 -10.40 14.12 -6.64
CA ARG A 171 -9.56 15.04 -5.87
C ARG A 171 -10.40 16.01 -5.05
N ASP A 172 -11.51 16.51 -5.55
CA ASP A 172 -12.35 17.49 -4.83
C ASP A 172 -13.67 16.83 -4.40
N TYR A 173 -13.58 15.86 -3.47
CA TYR A 173 -14.75 15.13 -2.98
C TYR A 173 -15.26 15.72 -1.67
N LYS A 174 -16.40 16.43 -1.71
CA LYS A 174 -17.05 17.04 -0.55
C LYS A 174 -16.02 17.82 0.31
N ASP A 175 -16.06 17.64 1.62
CA ASP A 175 -15.17 18.20 2.65
C ASP A 175 -14.08 17.22 3.09
N ARG A 176 -13.70 16.26 2.24
CA ARG A 176 -12.71 15.20 2.58
C ARG A 176 -11.45 15.74 3.25
N LEU A 177 -10.86 16.82 2.73
CA LEU A 177 -9.63 17.39 3.27
C LEU A 177 -9.80 17.89 4.72
N ALA A 178 -10.92 18.54 5.02
CA ALA A 178 -11.23 19.00 6.38
C ALA A 178 -11.40 17.81 7.33
N LEU A 179 -12.06 16.74 6.88
CA LEU A 179 -12.20 15.50 7.65
C LEU A 179 -10.85 14.78 7.83
N MET A 180 -9.93 14.88 6.87
CA MET A 180 -8.57 14.34 7.00
C MET A 180 -7.77 15.11 8.05
N ASP A 181 -7.87 16.44 8.07
CA ASP A 181 -7.22 17.26 9.10
C ASP A 181 -7.78 16.95 10.50
N GLU A 182 -9.10 16.77 10.60
CA GLU A 182 -9.73 16.32 11.84
C GLU A 182 -9.25 14.93 12.26
N ALA A 183 -9.25 13.96 11.34
CA ALA A 183 -8.78 12.60 11.58
C ALA A 183 -7.33 12.59 12.03
N ARG A 184 -6.48 13.43 11.43
CA ARG A 184 -5.09 13.62 11.82
C ARG A 184 -5.00 14.06 13.28
N ARG A 185 -5.66 15.17 13.62
CA ARG A 185 -5.66 15.72 14.99
C ARG A 185 -6.16 14.72 16.03
N LEU A 186 -7.21 13.96 15.72
CA LEU A 186 -7.77 12.95 16.63
C LEU A 186 -6.89 11.70 16.75
N GLY A 187 -6.19 11.32 15.68
CA GLY A 187 -5.33 10.15 15.63
C GLY A 187 -3.90 10.38 16.11
N THR A 188 -3.48 11.64 16.30
CA THR A 188 -2.14 11.97 16.79
C THR A 188 -1.98 11.61 18.27
N GLU A 189 -0.93 10.88 18.60
CA GLU A 189 -0.42 10.67 19.95
C GLU A 189 0.48 11.84 20.35
N HIS A 190 0.31 12.31 21.59
CA HIS A 190 1.02 13.45 22.14
C HIS A 190 1.93 12.94 23.26
N VAL A 191 3.23 13.01 23.03
CA VAL A 191 4.24 12.49 23.94
C VAL A 191 4.95 13.65 24.63
N LEU A 192 4.82 13.73 25.95
CA LEU A 192 5.57 14.68 26.75
C LEU A 192 6.96 14.11 27.04
N VAL A 193 8.01 14.75 26.53
CA VAL A 193 9.40 14.37 26.81
C VAL A 193 9.91 15.17 28.00
N ARG A 194 10.42 14.47 29.01
CA ARG A 194 11.00 15.07 30.21
C ARG A 194 12.44 14.63 30.34
N VAL A 195 13.29 15.53 30.82
CA VAL A 195 14.69 15.21 31.10
C VAL A 195 14.93 15.34 32.58
N GLU A 196 15.46 14.27 33.16
CA GLU A 196 15.96 14.25 34.53
C GLU A 196 17.48 14.10 34.50
N ASN A 197 18.19 15.13 35.00
CA ASN A 197 19.63 15.06 35.15
C ASN A 197 20.00 14.46 36.50
N ARG A 198 20.49 13.22 36.49
CA ARG A 198 21.03 12.51 37.66
C ARG A 198 22.55 12.41 37.66
N SER A 199 23.21 13.10 36.73
CA SER A 199 24.66 13.19 36.69
C SER A 199 25.19 14.14 37.77
N PRO A 200 26.47 14.06 38.15
CA PRO A 200 27.08 15.00 39.09
C PRO A 200 27.29 16.41 38.50
N PHE A 201 26.97 16.62 37.21
CA PHE A 201 27.17 17.88 36.51
C PHE A 201 25.90 18.72 36.49
N ILE A 202 26.06 20.03 36.63
CA ILE A 202 24.95 20.98 36.46
C ILE A 202 24.76 21.24 34.97
N LEU A 203 23.58 20.90 34.45
CA LEU A 203 23.19 21.19 33.07
C LEU A 203 22.32 22.46 33.01
N PRO A 204 22.70 23.47 32.22
CA PRO A 204 21.84 24.61 31.94
C PRO A 204 20.54 24.15 31.28
N ARG A 205 19.39 24.72 31.68
CA ARG A 205 18.08 24.38 31.08
C ARG A 205 18.05 24.61 29.57
N THR A 206 18.65 25.71 29.12
CA THR A 206 18.74 26.05 27.69
C THR A 206 19.45 24.97 26.87
N PHE A 207 20.51 24.36 27.41
CA PHE A 207 21.21 23.28 26.73
C PHE A 207 20.35 22.01 26.62
N VAL A 208 19.58 21.71 27.67
CA VAL A 208 18.64 20.57 27.67
C VAL A 208 17.53 20.80 26.65
N ASP A 209 16.96 22.00 26.60
CA ASP A 209 15.91 22.36 25.64
C ASP A 209 16.42 22.27 24.20
N GLU A 210 17.61 22.81 23.90
CA GLU A 210 18.24 22.73 22.57
C GLU A 210 18.54 21.29 22.13
N LEU A 211 19.01 20.45 23.06
CA LEU A 211 19.27 19.03 22.79
C LEU A 211 17.98 18.27 22.47
N LEU A 212 16.90 18.56 23.20
CA LEU A 212 15.60 17.95 22.96
C LEU A 212 15.05 18.37 21.60
N ASP A 213 14.98 19.67 21.31
CA ASP A 213 14.41 20.19 20.06
C ASP A 213 15.07 19.55 18.82
N LEU A 214 16.41 19.45 18.79
CA LEU A 214 17.14 18.81 17.68
C LEU A 214 16.78 17.33 17.46
N ARG A 215 16.43 16.61 18.54
CA ARG A 215 16.08 15.19 18.48
C ARG A 215 14.61 14.98 18.16
N LEU A 216 13.72 15.82 18.69
CA LEU A 216 12.28 15.71 18.46
C LEU A 216 11.93 15.98 17.00
N ASP A 217 12.58 16.94 16.34
CA ASP A 217 12.41 17.22 14.90
C ASP A 217 12.67 15.99 14.02
N LYS A 218 13.52 15.06 14.47
CA LYS A 218 13.84 13.81 13.76
C LYS A 218 12.97 12.62 14.18
N ALA A 219 12.29 12.73 15.32
CA ALA A 219 11.48 11.67 15.90
C ALA A 219 9.99 11.83 15.54
N GLU A 220 9.53 13.04 15.24
CA GLU A 220 8.15 13.29 14.80
C GLU A 220 7.81 12.44 13.57
N ASP A 221 6.67 11.75 13.64
CA ASP A 221 6.09 11.03 12.52
C ASP A 221 4.68 11.56 12.23
N PHE A 222 4.00 10.95 11.26
CA PHE A 222 2.68 11.42 10.84
C PHE A 222 1.62 11.36 11.97
N TRP A 223 1.81 10.46 12.95
CA TRP A 223 0.85 10.15 14.01
C TRP A 223 1.34 10.48 15.43
N THR A 224 2.53 11.02 15.59
CA THR A 224 3.14 11.25 16.90
C THR A 224 3.74 12.65 16.94
N ALA A 225 3.30 13.43 17.91
CA ALA A 225 3.82 14.76 18.19
C ALA A 225 4.53 14.75 19.55
N PHE A 226 5.73 15.31 19.59
CA PHE A 226 6.52 15.39 20.82
C PHE A 226 6.49 16.81 21.41
N TYR A 227 6.50 16.89 22.72
CA TYR A 227 6.43 18.14 23.46
C TYR A 227 7.48 18.15 24.56
N THR A 228 8.26 19.23 24.66
CA THR A 228 9.18 19.47 25.80
C THR A 228 8.45 20.05 27.01
N HIS A 229 7.25 20.61 26.80
CA HIS A 229 6.45 21.26 27.82
C HIS A 229 4.95 21.00 27.59
N PRO A 230 4.14 20.84 28.66
CA PRO A 230 2.69 20.72 28.52
C PRO A 230 2.09 21.94 27.82
N ARG A 231 1.23 21.72 26.83
CA ARG A 231 0.52 22.78 26.11
C ARG A 231 -0.95 22.81 26.53
N LYS A 232 -1.47 24.02 26.77
CA LYS A 232 -2.88 24.20 27.14
C LYS A 232 -3.79 23.69 26.03
N GLY A 233 -4.74 22.82 26.38
CA GLY A 233 -5.72 22.26 25.44
C GLY A 233 -5.23 21.03 24.68
N ILE A 234 -4.05 20.49 25.02
CA ILE A 234 -3.56 19.21 24.49
C ILE A 234 -3.37 18.25 25.67
N GLU A 235 -4.10 17.14 25.67
CA GLU A 235 -3.88 16.05 26.62
C GLU A 235 -2.72 15.18 26.14
N MET A 236 -1.79 14.86 27.05
CA MET A 236 -0.63 14.01 26.74
C MET A 236 -1.03 12.55 26.93
N ASP A 237 -0.79 11.73 25.90
CA ASP A 237 -1.08 10.29 25.93
C ASP A 237 0.03 9.51 26.63
N TYR A 238 1.26 9.96 26.45
CA TYR A 238 2.45 9.31 26.98
C TYR A 238 3.41 10.34 27.58
N ALA A 239 4.28 9.85 28.46
CA ALA A 239 5.46 10.57 28.88
C ALA A 239 6.69 9.72 28.57
N ALA A 240 7.71 10.34 27.98
CA ALA A 240 9.01 9.75 27.77
C ALA A 240 10.01 10.46 28.68
N ASP A 241 10.54 9.73 29.66
CA ASP A 241 11.52 10.26 30.60
C ASP A 241 12.94 9.88 30.15
N ILE A 242 13.78 10.89 29.93
CA ILE A 242 15.18 10.74 29.57
C ILE A 242 16.02 11.02 30.81
N GLU A 243 16.71 10.00 31.30
CA GLU A 243 17.59 10.10 32.46
C GLU A 243 19.05 10.28 32.04
N ILE A 244 19.66 11.42 32.37
CA ILE A 244 21.09 11.66 32.14
C ILE A 244 21.86 11.17 33.37
N ARG A 245 22.55 10.04 33.24
CA ARG A 245 23.31 9.42 34.34
C ARG A 245 24.78 9.82 34.38
N ALA A 246 25.40 10.01 33.21
CA ALA A 246 26.79 10.38 33.08
C ALA A 246 26.98 11.34 31.91
N ILE A 247 27.92 12.27 32.06
CA ILE A 247 28.31 13.21 31.01
C ILE A 247 29.83 13.10 30.86
N GLU A 248 30.27 12.69 29.69
CA GLU A 248 31.68 12.59 29.33
C GLU A 248 31.99 13.65 28.28
N VAL A 249 32.97 14.52 28.56
CA VAL A 249 33.41 15.55 27.64
C VAL A 249 34.77 15.13 27.08
N GLY A 250 34.83 14.88 25.78
CA GLY A 250 36.05 14.48 25.07
C GLY A 250 36.26 15.29 23.78
N PRO A 251 37.44 15.20 23.15
CA PRO A 251 37.64 15.75 21.81
C PRO A 251 36.64 15.11 20.82
N GLU A 252 36.13 15.90 19.87
CA GLU A 252 35.10 15.48 18.93
C GLU A 252 35.55 14.24 18.12
N VAL A 253 34.92 13.10 18.39
CA VAL A 253 35.07 11.85 17.63
C VAL A 253 33.68 11.26 17.46
N VAL A 254 33.20 11.19 16.21
CA VAL A 254 31.91 10.59 15.86
C VAL A 254 32.00 9.07 16.05
N ASN A 255 31.37 8.54 17.09
CA ASN A 255 31.13 7.12 17.26
C ASN A 255 29.63 6.85 17.25
N GLU A 256 29.17 6.21 16.18
CA GLU A 256 27.78 5.76 16.03
C GLU A 256 27.63 4.44 16.81
N ARG A 257 26.74 4.42 17.80
CA ARG A 257 26.39 3.19 18.55
C ARG A 257 24.92 2.85 18.30
N GLU A 258 24.68 1.66 17.76
CA GLU A 258 23.35 1.05 17.69
C GLU A 258 22.94 0.54 19.07
N PHE A 259 21.67 0.76 19.44
CA PHE A 259 21.03 0.14 20.61
C PHE A 259 19.99 -0.87 20.15
N ILE A 260 19.82 -1.93 20.93
CA ILE A 260 18.81 -2.98 20.75
C ILE A 260 17.67 -2.67 21.73
N GLU A 261 16.44 -2.56 21.23
CA GLU A 261 15.23 -2.43 22.05
C GLU A 261 14.77 -3.81 22.53
N GLU A 262 14.59 -3.99 23.85
CA GLU A 262 13.92 -5.14 24.44
C GLU A 262 12.58 -4.70 25.06
N LYS A 263 11.53 -5.47 24.74
CA LYS A 263 10.19 -5.34 25.31
C LYS A 263 9.88 -6.61 26.09
N GLU A 264 9.66 -6.50 27.38
CA GLU A 264 9.13 -7.61 28.19
C GLU A 264 7.61 -7.69 27.97
N ILE A 265 7.14 -8.83 27.50
CA ILE A 265 5.71 -9.14 27.35
C ILE A 265 5.43 -10.24 28.37
N GLU A 266 4.50 -10.01 29.30
CA GLU A 266 3.99 -11.09 30.17
C GLU A 266 3.38 -12.17 29.29
N ASP A 267 4.03 -13.34 29.24
CA ASP A 267 3.51 -14.51 28.57
C ASP A 267 2.37 -15.10 29.41
N GLY A 268 1.28 -15.46 28.75
CA GLY A 268 0.06 -15.91 29.41
C GLY A 268 0.26 -17.16 30.27
N PHE A 269 -0.63 -17.36 31.23
CA PHE A 269 -0.61 -18.53 32.10
C PHE A 269 -0.77 -19.83 31.30
N GLU A 270 0.20 -20.73 31.41
CA GLU A 270 0.08 -22.11 30.94
C GLU A 270 -0.63 -22.94 32.03
N TYR A 271 -1.82 -23.45 31.72
CA TYR A 271 -2.53 -24.37 32.61
C TYR A 271 -1.81 -25.72 32.62
N VAL A 272 -1.13 -26.02 33.72
CA VAL A 272 -0.66 -27.38 34.00
C VAL A 272 -1.78 -28.12 34.70
N LEU A 273 -2.47 -28.99 33.97
CA LEU A 273 -3.37 -29.99 34.53
C LEU A 273 -2.54 -31.05 35.26
N ASP A 274 -2.84 -31.30 36.53
CA ASP A 274 -2.27 -32.44 37.24
C ASP A 274 -2.91 -33.76 36.80
N ALA A 275 -2.37 -34.89 37.25
CA ALA A 275 -2.79 -36.22 36.81
C ALA A 275 -4.22 -36.62 37.22
N ASN A 276 -5.00 -35.74 37.83
CA ASN A 276 -6.43 -35.95 38.09
C ASN A 276 -7.37 -35.05 37.29
N GLY A 277 -6.82 -34.17 36.43
CA GLY A 277 -7.60 -33.31 35.53
C GLY A 277 -8.27 -32.11 36.18
#